data_AF-O64825-F1
#
_entry.id   AF-O64825-F1
#
_cell.length_a   1.000
_cell.length_b   1.000
_cell.length_c   1.000
_cell.angle_alpha   90.00
_cell.angle_beta   90.00
_cell.angle_gamma   90.00
#
_symmetry.space_group_name_H-M   'P 1'
#
loop_
_entity.id
_entity.type
_entity.pdbx_description
1 polymer ?
#
loop_
_entity_poly.entity_id
_entity_poly.type
_entity_poly.pdbx_seq_one_letter_code
_entity_poly.pdbx_strand_id
1 'polypeptide(L)'
;MISFSFHLLVFILLSLSSFATAQQPYVGISTTDCSVSDNTTSVFGYSCNGLNKTCQAYVIFRSTPSFSTVTSISSLFSVDPSLVSSLNDASPSTSFPSGQQVIIPLTCSCTGDDSQSNITYTIQPNDSYFAIANDTLQGLSTCQALAKQNNVSSQSLFPGMRIVVPIRCACPTAKQINEDGVKYLMSYTVVFEDTIAIISDRFGVETSKTLKANEMSFENSEVFPFTTILIPLVNPPANTNSLIPPPPPPPPQSVSPPPLSPDGRKSKKKTWVYALAGVLGGALVLSVIGAAIFCLSKKKTKTQTQEETGNLDSFMGKKPPMSDQEFDPLDGLSGMVVESLKVYKFHELQSATSDFTSSSSIGGSGYIGKINGDGAMIKKIEGNASEEVNLLSKLNHLNIIRLSGFCFHEGDWYLVYEHASNGSLSEWIHTTKSLLSLTQKLQIALDIATGLNYLHNFADPPYVHRDLNSNNVFLDLEFRAKIGSLGSARSTTEDFVLTKHVEGTRGYLAPEYLEHGLVSTKLDVYAFGVVLLEIVTGKEASELKKEIDEGKAIDEILIHGRLLPEGLTSFVERLVVDCLKKDHLNRPSMDENVMSLSKILAATQNWEESSY
;
A
#
# COMPACT_ATOMS: atom_id res chain seq x y z
N MET A 1 45.48 17.48 -37.17
CA MET A 1 45.16 18.21 -35.91
C MET A 1 43.70 18.05 -35.47
N ILE A 2 42.70 18.06 -36.36
CA ILE A 2 41.27 17.99 -35.96
C ILE A 2 40.88 16.67 -35.27
N SER A 3 41.41 15.52 -35.71
CA SER A 3 41.12 14.21 -35.10
C SER A 3 41.66 14.07 -33.65
N PHE A 4 42.82 14.67 -33.35
CA PHE A 4 43.40 14.61 -32.00
C PHE A 4 42.59 15.40 -30.97
N SER A 5 41.98 16.51 -31.40
CA SER A 5 41.15 17.34 -30.52
C SER A 5 39.82 16.66 -30.16
N PHE A 6 39.28 15.82 -31.05
CA PHE A 6 38.03 15.08 -30.78
C PHE A 6 38.25 13.96 -29.77
N HIS A 7 39.33 13.19 -29.91
CA HIS A 7 39.68 12.15 -28.95
C HIS A 7 40.01 12.71 -27.57
N LEU A 8 40.69 13.86 -27.48
CA LEU A 8 40.96 14.52 -26.21
C LEU A 8 39.67 15.00 -25.53
N LEU A 9 38.72 15.54 -26.30
CA LEU A 9 37.43 15.99 -25.74
C LEU A 9 36.60 14.80 -25.23
N VAL A 10 36.59 13.68 -25.96
CA VAL A 10 35.92 12.44 -25.53
C VAL A 10 36.61 11.85 -24.29
N PHE A 11 37.94 11.89 -24.21
CA PHE A 11 38.68 11.45 -23.03
C PHE A 11 38.45 12.36 -21.82
N ILE A 12 38.32 13.67 -22.02
CA ILE A 12 37.97 14.64 -20.97
C ILE A 12 36.53 14.41 -20.51
N LEU A 13 35.59 14.18 -21.43
CA LEU A 13 34.19 13.85 -21.09
C LEU A 13 34.07 12.50 -20.37
N LEU A 14 34.85 11.49 -20.76
CA LEU A 14 34.90 10.17 -20.09
C LEU A 14 35.67 10.19 -18.75
N SER A 15 36.65 11.08 -18.58
CA SER A 15 37.37 11.26 -17.30
C SER A 15 36.63 12.16 -16.32
N LEU A 16 35.77 13.06 -16.80
CA LEU A 16 34.85 13.84 -15.96
C LEU A 16 33.71 12.99 -15.37
N SER A 17 33.39 11.83 -15.96
CA SER A 17 32.32 10.95 -15.48
C SER A 17 32.77 9.85 -14.51
N SER A 18 34.05 9.78 -14.11
CA SER A 18 34.56 8.68 -13.27
C SER A 18 35.03 9.06 -11.87
N PHE A 19 34.91 10.33 -11.47
CA PHE A 19 34.96 10.67 -10.05
C PHE A 19 33.61 10.34 -9.43
N ALA A 20 33.46 9.12 -8.92
CA ALA A 20 32.33 8.71 -8.10
C ALA A 20 32.31 9.56 -6.82
N THR A 21 31.68 10.73 -6.89
CA THR A 21 31.21 11.50 -5.75
C THR A 21 30.30 10.60 -4.92
N ALA A 22 30.43 10.60 -3.58
CA ALA A 22 29.45 9.90 -2.75
C ALA A 22 28.06 10.47 -2.98
N GLN A 23 27.09 9.58 -3.19
CA GLN A 23 25.73 9.89 -3.57
C GLN A 23 25.03 8.52 -3.66
N GLN A 24 24.41 8.06 -2.56
CA GLN A 24 23.57 6.86 -2.58
C GLN A 24 22.12 7.35 -2.67
N PRO A 25 21.36 7.07 -3.74
CA PRO A 25 20.06 7.70 -3.92
C PRO A 25 19.13 7.33 -2.77
N TYR A 26 18.51 8.34 -2.17
CA TYR A 26 17.40 8.12 -1.26
C TYR A 26 16.20 7.59 -2.05
N VAL A 27 15.93 6.31 -1.87
CA VAL A 27 14.92 5.55 -2.62
C VAL A 27 13.49 5.93 -2.19
N GLY A 28 13.36 6.51 -0.99
CA GLY A 28 12.09 6.99 -0.44
C GLY A 28 11.02 5.90 -0.46
N ILE A 29 9.80 6.30 -0.76
CA ILE A 29 8.65 5.40 -0.70
C ILE A 29 8.83 4.21 -1.66
N SER A 30 9.57 4.32 -2.78
CA SER A 30 9.73 3.20 -3.73
C SER A 30 10.29 1.89 -3.14
N THR A 31 10.86 1.91 -1.92
CA THR A 31 11.24 0.69 -1.17
C THR A 31 10.08 -0.24 -0.83
N THR A 32 8.83 0.25 -0.78
CA THR A 32 7.68 -0.56 -0.35
C THR A 32 6.85 -1.16 -1.49
N ASP A 33 7.14 -0.82 -2.76
CA ASP A 33 6.41 -1.37 -3.92
C ASP A 33 7.08 -2.65 -4.43
N CYS A 34 6.65 -3.79 -3.90
CA CYS A 34 7.21 -5.10 -4.26
C CYS A 34 6.95 -5.52 -5.71
N SER A 35 6.08 -4.82 -6.45
CA SER A 35 5.77 -5.12 -7.85
C SER A 35 6.80 -4.55 -8.83
N VAL A 36 7.61 -3.58 -8.41
CA VAL A 36 8.65 -2.97 -9.26
C VAL A 36 9.85 -3.92 -9.38
N SER A 37 10.12 -4.37 -10.61
CA SER A 37 11.26 -5.22 -10.93
C SER A 37 12.46 -4.47 -11.54
N ASP A 38 12.38 -3.14 -11.67
CA ASP A 38 13.45 -2.31 -12.24
C ASP A 38 14.34 -1.70 -11.14
N ASN A 39 15.65 -1.61 -11.39
CA ASN A 39 16.63 -1.04 -10.46
C ASN A 39 16.91 0.45 -10.69
N THR A 40 16.14 1.12 -11.54
CA THR A 40 16.37 2.54 -11.87
C THR A 40 16.44 3.45 -10.65
N THR A 41 15.79 3.09 -9.55
CA THR A 41 15.77 3.82 -8.27
C THR A 41 16.71 3.23 -7.20
N SER A 42 17.57 2.26 -7.52
CA SER A 42 18.42 1.55 -6.54
C SER A 42 17.65 0.85 -5.41
N VAL A 43 16.42 0.39 -5.70
CA VAL A 43 15.58 -0.39 -4.76
C VAL A 43 16.24 -1.71 -4.34
N PHE A 44 17.11 -2.29 -5.17
CA PHE A 44 17.77 -3.57 -4.84
C PHE A 44 18.92 -3.44 -3.86
N GLY A 45 19.56 -2.28 -3.76
CA GLY A 45 20.70 -2.07 -2.87
C GLY A 45 21.34 -0.71 -3.04
N TYR A 46 22.26 -0.38 -2.15
CA TYR A 46 23.15 0.76 -2.36
C TYR A 46 24.17 0.43 -3.45
N SER A 47 24.58 1.40 -4.25
CA SER A 47 25.60 1.17 -5.29
C SER A 47 26.97 0.86 -4.69
N CYS A 48 27.71 -0.07 -5.28
CA CYS A 48 29.09 -0.39 -4.93
C CYS A 48 30.09 0.70 -5.40
N ASN A 49 30.07 1.88 -4.78
CA ASN A 49 30.93 3.02 -5.12
C ASN A 49 31.96 3.39 -4.04
N GLY A 50 32.01 2.66 -2.92
CA GLY A 50 33.00 2.87 -1.86
C GLY A 50 34.44 2.68 -2.32
N LEU A 51 35.38 3.42 -1.72
CA LEU A 51 36.82 3.29 -2.02
C LEU A 51 37.30 1.87 -1.71
N ASN A 52 36.92 1.36 -0.54
CA ASN A 52 37.12 -0.04 -0.17
C ASN A 52 35.88 -0.85 -0.58
N LYS A 53 36.09 -2.00 -1.23
CA LYS A 53 35.02 -2.93 -1.61
C LYS A 53 34.46 -3.74 -0.44
N THR A 54 35.11 -3.66 0.72
CA THR A 54 34.65 -4.21 1.98
C THR A 54 35.01 -3.25 3.10
N CYS A 55 34.11 -3.03 4.04
CA CYS A 55 34.32 -2.13 5.17
C CYS A 55 33.48 -2.55 6.38
N GLN A 56 33.87 -2.03 7.55
CA GLN A 56 33.01 -2.04 8.71
C GLN A 56 31.88 -1.03 8.52
N ALA A 57 30.65 -1.47 8.67
CA ALA A 57 29.46 -0.64 8.68
C ALA A 57 28.61 -0.94 9.92
N TYR A 58 27.55 -0.16 10.11
CA TYR A 58 26.62 -0.31 11.21
C TYR A 58 25.18 -0.17 10.73
N VAL A 59 24.24 -0.77 11.45
CA VAL A 59 22.81 -0.53 11.26
C VAL A 59 22.14 -0.26 12.61
N ILE A 60 21.09 0.55 12.59
CA ILE A 60 20.21 0.75 13.74
C ILE A 60 18.97 -0.12 13.59
N PHE A 61 18.77 -1.02 14.54
CA PHE A 61 17.59 -1.86 14.66
C PHE A 61 16.83 -1.48 15.92
N ARG A 62 15.51 -1.33 15.85
CA ARG A 62 14.67 -1.11 17.03
C ARG A 62 14.18 -2.45 17.56
N SER A 63 14.39 -2.69 18.84
CA SER A 63 13.96 -3.93 19.48
C SER A 63 12.45 -4.16 19.32
N THR A 64 12.07 -5.39 18.97
CA THR A 64 10.68 -5.85 18.90
C THR A 64 10.45 -6.98 19.88
N PRO A 65 9.20 -7.35 20.23
CA PRO A 65 8.94 -8.48 21.13
C PRO A 65 9.62 -9.78 20.68
N SER A 66 9.63 -10.06 19.36
CA SER A 66 10.28 -11.24 18.77
C SER A 66 11.82 -11.15 18.74
N PHE A 67 12.36 -9.92 18.70
CA PHE A 67 13.80 -9.66 18.64
C PHE A 67 14.20 -8.64 19.70
N SER A 68 14.11 -9.05 20.96
CA SER A 68 14.37 -8.20 22.14
C SER A 68 15.67 -8.51 22.86
N THR A 69 16.23 -9.70 22.71
CA THR A 69 17.47 -10.07 23.41
C THR A 69 18.69 -9.89 22.51
N VAL A 70 19.86 -9.69 23.11
CA VAL A 70 21.14 -9.71 22.38
C VAL A 70 21.23 -10.97 21.52
N THR A 71 20.90 -12.15 22.06
CA THR A 71 20.93 -13.42 21.32
C THR A 71 20.00 -13.43 20.11
N SER A 72 18.73 -13.02 20.26
CA SER A 72 17.77 -13.02 19.16
C SER A 72 18.15 -12.03 18.05
N ILE A 73 18.64 -10.84 18.41
CA ILE A 73 19.07 -9.81 17.45
C ILE A 73 20.35 -10.28 16.74
N SER A 74 21.31 -10.81 17.48
CA SER A 74 22.56 -11.35 16.92
C SER A 74 22.29 -12.49 15.94
N SER A 75 21.34 -13.37 16.27
CA SER A 75 20.89 -14.43 15.37
C SER A 75 20.19 -13.89 14.12
N LEU A 76 19.38 -12.84 14.24
CA LEU A 76 18.71 -12.22 13.09
C LEU A 76 19.72 -11.65 12.09
N PHE A 77 20.77 -10.98 12.59
CA PHE A 77 21.77 -10.33 11.73
C PHE A 77 23.02 -11.19 11.46
N SER A 78 23.06 -12.45 11.91
CA SER A 78 24.25 -13.32 11.81
C SER A 78 25.53 -12.70 12.39
N VAL A 79 25.42 -11.98 13.51
CA VAL A 79 26.52 -11.28 14.18
C VAL A 79 26.90 -11.99 15.48
N ASP A 80 28.16 -11.86 15.90
CA ASP A 80 28.60 -12.34 17.22
C ASP A 80 27.91 -11.53 18.36
N PRO A 81 27.20 -12.20 19.30
CA PRO A 81 26.58 -11.55 20.46
C PRO A 81 27.50 -10.66 21.29
N SER A 82 28.79 -10.97 21.36
CA SER A 82 29.78 -10.17 22.11
C SER A 82 30.03 -8.79 21.49
N LEU A 83 29.95 -8.69 20.15
CA LEU A 83 30.08 -7.42 19.43
C LEU A 83 28.84 -6.53 19.64
N VAL A 84 27.65 -7.13 19.61
CA VAL A 84 26.40 -6.40 19.90
C VAL A 84 26.37 -5.94 21.36
N SER A 85 26.78 -6.80 22.29
CA SER A 85 26.85 -6.48 23.73
C SER A 85 27.78 -5.29 24.00
N SER A 86 29.01 -5.34 23.48
CA SER A 86 30.02 -4.30 23.73
C SER A 86 29.67 -2.95 23.09
N LEU A 87 29.05 -2.95 21.90
CA LEU A 87 28.68 -1.71 21.21
C LEU A 87 27.48 -0.98 21.83
N ASN A 88 26.65 -1.71 22.60
CA ASN A 88 25.42 -1.18 23.20
C ASN A 88 25.47 -1.11 24.73
N ASP A 89 26.66 -1.25 25.34
CA ASP A 89 26.84 -1.29 26.80
C ASP A 89 25.90 -2.30 27.50
N ALA A 90 25.68 -3.45 26.86
CA ALA A 90 24.74 -4.47 27.29
C ALA A 90 25.46 -5.76 27.70
N SER A 91 24.82 -6.57 28.56
CA SER A 91 25.27 -7.93 28.84
C SER A 91 24.73 -8.91 27.79
N PRO A 92 25.35 -10.09 27.59
CA PRO A 92 24.85 -11.11 26.66
C PRO A 92 23.43 -11.62 26.97
N SER A 93 22.96 -11.46 28.21
CA SER A 93 21.60 -11.83 28.65
C SER A 93 20.62 -10.65 28.67
N THR A 94 21.04 -9.46 28.23
CA THR A 94 20.18 -8.26 28.22
C THR A 94 19.02 -8.44 27.25
N SER A 95 17.83 -8.06 27.71
CA SER A 95 16.64 -7.86 26.91
C SER A 95 16.36 -6.36 26.82
N PHE A 96 16.32 -5.84 25.61
CA PHE A 96 16.01 -4.45 25.31
C PHE A 96 14.48 -4.25 25.35
N PRO A 97 14.00 -3.18 25.99
CA PRO A 97 12.62 -2.73 25.85
C PRO A 97 12.24 -2.53 24.38
N SER A 98 10.99 -2.85 24.04
CA SER A 98 10.49 -2.64 22.67
C SER A 98 10.65 -1.19 22.25
N GLY A 99 11.10 -0.95 21.02
CA GLY A 99 11.39 0.37 20.48
C GLY A 99 12.79 0.89 20.79
N GLN A 100 13.53 0.30 21.74
CA GLN A 100 14.90 0.70 22.02
C GLN A 100 15.79 0.44 20.79
N GLN A 101 16.59 1.43 20.40
CA GLN A 101 17.57 1.31 19.33
C GLN A 101 18.77 0.47 19.78
N VAL A 102 19.19 -0.44 18.90
CA VAL A 102 20.33 -1.33 19.07
C VAL A 102 21.23 -1.16 17.86
N ILE A 103 22.49 -0.83 18.11
CA ILE A 103 23.53 -0.68 17.10
C ILE A 103 24.08 -2.06 16.77
N ILE A 104 24.06 -2.43 15.50
CA ILE A 104 24.55 -3.73 15.05
C ILE A 104 25.73 -3.53 14.09
N PRO A 105 26.91 -4.09 14.40
CA PRO A 105 28.05 -4.05 13.49
C PRO A 105 27.90 -5.09 12.39
N LEU A 106 28.11 -4.68 11.13
CA LEU A 106 28.07 -5.57 9.97
C LEU A 106 29.34 -5.39 9.12
N THR A 107 29.76 -6.46 8.44
CA THR A 107 30.73 -6.35 7.36
C THR A 107 29.97 -6.06 6.07
N CYS A 108 30.15 -4.85 5.53
CA CYS A 108 29.56 -4.46 4.27
C CYS A 108 30.49 -4.80 3.11
N SER A 109 29.95 -5.38 2.03
CA SER A 109 30.75 -5.79 0.88
C SER A 109 29.99 -5.66 -0.43
N CYS A 110 30.73 -5.47 -1.52
CA CYS A 110 30.13 -5.44 -2.84
C CYS A 110 29.79 -6.84 -3.37
N THR A 111 28.55 -7.03 -3.82
CA THR A 111 28.07 -8.19 -4.55
C THR A 111 27.57 -7.74 -5.93
N GLY A 112 28.45 -7.81 -6.94
CA GLY A 112 28.18 -7.20 -8.24
C GLY A 112 28.18 -5.67 -8.14
N ASP A 113 27.11 -5.03 -8.62
CA ASP A 113 26.94 -3.57 -8.57
C ASP A 113 26.35 -3.07 -7.24
N ASP A 114 25.84 -3.98 -6.40
CA ASP A 114 25.17 -3.66 -5.14
C ASP A 114 26.15 -3.81 -3.94
N SER A 115 26.06 -2.93 -2.96
CA SER A 115 26.77 -2.96 -1.67
C SER A 115 25.80 -3.42 -0.58
N GLN A 116 26.13 -4.51 0.09
CA GLN A 116 25.23 -5.17 1.05
C GLN A 116 25.98 -6.05 2.06
N SER A 117 25.26 -6.48 3.10
CA SER A 117 25.68 -7.54 4.01
C SER A 117 24.65 -8.66 3.99
N ASN A 118 25.06 -9.87 3.62
CA ASN A 118 24.14 -11.00 3.47
C ASN A 118 23.93 -11.71 4.81
N ILE A 119 22.68 -11.75 5.26
CA ILE A 119 22.25 -12.55 6.41
C ILE A 119 21.43 -13.76 5.92
N THR A 120 21.23 -14.75 6.77
CA THR A 120 20.34 -15.88 6.48
C THR A 120 19.13 -15.80 7.39
N TYR A 121 17.94 -15.84 6.80
CA TYR A 121 16.68 -15.79 7.52
C TYR A 121 15.88 -17.07 7.27
N THR A 122 15.21 -17.57 8.30
CA THR A 122 14.34 -18.75 8.21
C THR A 122 12.89 -18.29 8.21
N ILE A 123 12.16 -18.59 7.14
CA ILE A 123 10.76 -18.22 6.93
C ILE A 123 9.89 -18.73 8.10
N GLN A 124 9.10 -17.83 8.68
CA GLN A 124 8.09 -18.08 9.70
C GLN A 124 6.70 -18.23 9.06
N PRO A 125 5.70 -18.76 9.79
CA PRO A 125 4.31 -18.75 9.33
C PRO A 125 3.83 -17.35 8.97
N ASN A 126 3.13 -17.21 7.83
CA ASN A 126 2.60 -15.96 7.27
C ASN A 126 3.64 -14.92 6.83
N ASP A 127 4.91 -15.29 6.73
CA ASP A 127 5.92 -14.40 6.17
C ASP A 127 5.68 -14.16 4.67
N SER A 128 5.72 -12.90 4.27
CA SER A 128 5.90 -12.44 2.89
C SER A 128 7.21 -11.67 2.77
N TYR A 129 7.72 -11.45 1.54
CA TYR A 129 8.90 -10.59 1.39
C TYR A 129 8.66 -9.16 1.89
N PHE A 130 7.43 -8.66 1.75
CA PHE A 130 7.04 -7.37 2.30
C PHE A 130 7.15 -7.35 3.82
N ALA A 131 6.56 -8.35 4.51
CA ALA A 131 6.59 -8.45 5.95
C ALA A 131 8.03 -8.58 6.49
N ILE A 132 8.85 -9.43 5.84
CA ILE A 132 10.26 -9.61 6.26
C ILE A 132 11.03 -8.30 6.10
N ALA A 133 10.91 -7.61 4.96
CA ALA A 133 11.62 -6.37 4.69
C ALA A 133 11.16 -5.22 5.61
N ASN A 134 9.85 -4.99 5.69
CA ASN A 134 9.29 -3.78 6.32
C ASN A 134 8.97 -3.96 7.81
N ASP A 135 8.65 -5.17 8.26
CA ASP A 135 8.23 -5.44 9.64
C ASP A 135 9.39 -6.04 10.44
N THR A 136 9.91 -7.16 9.96
CA THR A 136 11.00 -7.87 10.64
C THR A 136 12.32 -7.11 10.58
N LEU A 137 12.68 -6.56 9.41
CA LEU A 137 13.94 -5.84 9.19
C LEU A 137 13.78 -4.32 9.15
N GLN A 138 12.57 -3.80 9.29
CA GLN A 138 12.30 -2.36 9.47
C GLN A 138 12.84 -1.48 8.32
N GLY A 139 12.88 -2.02 7.09
CA GLY A 139 13.40 -1.33 5.91
C GLY A 139 14.91 -1.47 5.69
N LEU A 140 15.63 -2.22 6.53
CA LEU A 140 17.05 -2.54 6.33
C LEU A 140 17.31 -3.41 5.09
N SER A 141 16.25 -4.02 4.54
CA SER A 141 16.21 -4.63 3.22
C SER A 141 14.89 -4.25 2.54
N THR A 142 14.73 -4.60 1.28
CA THR A 142 13.51 -4.32 0.50
C THR A 142 12.95 -5.61 -0.05
N CYS A 143 11.63 -5.72 -0.19
CA CYS A 143 11.02 -6.94 -0.72
C CYS A 143 11.49 -7.26 -2.15
N GLN A 144 11.78 -6.24 -2.95
CA GLN A 144 12.36 -6.40 -4.29
C GLN A 144 13.77 -7.01 -4.20
N ALA A 145 14.59 -6.57 -3.24
CA ALA A 145 15.93 -7.12 -3.02
C ALA A 145 15.86 -8.58 -2.54
N LEU A 146 14.93 -8.93 -1.63
CA LEU A 146 14.72 -10.32 -1.21
C LEU A 146 14.29 -11.21 -2.39
N ALA A 147 13.32 -10.76 -3.19
CA ALA A 147 12.85 -11.51 -4.36
C ALA A 147 13.96 -11.73 -5.39
N LYS A 148 14.72 -10.67 -5.74
CA LYS A 148 15.87 -10.74 -6.65
C LYS A 148 16.96 -11.69 -6.13
N GLN A 149 17.29 -11.59 -4.84
CA GLN A 149 18.39 -12.36 -4.23
C GLN A 149 18.10 -13.86 -4.19
N ASN A 150 16.84 -14.25 -4.01
CA ASN A 150 16.43 -15.65 -3.85
C ASN A 150 15.83 -16.27 -5.12
N ASN A 151 15.37 -15.46 -6.08
CA ASN A 151 14.75 -15.92 -7.32
C ASN A 151 13.55 -16.87 -7.09
N VAL A 152 12.77 -16.60 -6.04
CA VAL A 152 11.56 -17.33 -5.64
C VAL A 152 10.46 -16.29 -5.43
N SER A 153 9.22 -16.54 -5.87
CA SER A 153 8.10 -15.62 -5.65
C SER A 153 7.64 -15.62 -4.19
N SER A 154 7.04 -14.52 -3.73
CA SER A 154 6.56 -14.42 -2.34
C SER A 154 5.49 -15.46 -2.01
N GLN A 155 4.73 -15.94 -3.00
CA GLN A 155 3.68 -16.95 -2.83
C GLN A 155 4.23 -18.38 -2.68
N SER A 156 5.50 -18.60 -3.06
CA SER A 156 6.17 -19.90 -2.94
C SER A 156 6.99 -20.04 -1.65
N LEU A 157 6.92 -19.03 -0.75
CA LEU A 157 7.55 -19.10 0.55
C LEU A 157 6.80 -20.10 1.45
N PHE A 158 7.54 -20.94 2.18
CA PHE A 158 6.95 -21.87 3.16
C PHE A 158 7.77 -21.89 4.45
N PRO A 159 7.12 -22.10 5.62
CA PRO A 159 7.80 -22.09 6.92
C PRO A 159 8.96 -23.07 6.98
N GLY A 160 10.09 -22.64 7.55
CA GLY A 160 11.32 -23.42 7.65
C GLY A 160 12.26 -23.31 6.44
N MET A 161 11.81 -22.75 5.31
CA MET A 161 12.71 -22.41 4.21
C MET A 161 13.74 -21.38 4.66
N ARG A 162 15.00 -21.54 4.24
CA ARG A 162 16.07 -20.56 4.50
C ARG A 162 16.32 -19.71 3.27
N ILE A 163 16.27 -18.40 3.44
CA ILE A 163 16.52 -17.40 2.39
C ILE A 163 17.72 -16.54 2.74
N VAL A 164 18.36 -15.97 1.72
CA VAL A 164 19.42 -14.97 1.88
C VAL A 164 18.79 -13.59 1.83
N VAL A 165 19.07 -12.75 2.84
CA VAL A 165 18.54 -11.39 2.90
C VAL A 165 19.68 -10.38 2.78
N PRO A 166 19.66 -9.50 1.76
CA PRO A 166 20.68 -8.48 1.57
C PRO A 166 20.37 -7.24 2.43
N ILE A 167 21.15 -7.01 3.48
CA ILE A 167 21.04 -5.81 4.32
C ILE A 167 21.71 -4.64 3.61
N ARG A 168 20.98 -3.54 3.44
CA ARG A 168 21.44 -2.30 2.80
C ARG A 168 22.50 -1.62 3.67
N CYS A 169 23.74 -1.64 3.19
CA CYS A 169 24.87 -0.93 3.80
C CYS A 169 25.79 -0.41 2.69
N ALA A 170 26.61 0.59 3.00
CA ALA A 170 27.56 1.15 2.05
C ALA A 170 28.93 1.37 2.70
N CYS A 171 29.96 1.50 1.85
CA CYS A 171 31.30 1.89 2.28
C CYS A 171 31.60 3.34 1.89
N PRO A 172 32.35 4.10 2.72
CA PRO A 172 32.70 5.48 2.40
C PRO A 172 33.43 5.60 1.06
N THR A 173 33.08 6.61 0.26
CA THR A 173 33.80 6.91 -0.98
C THR A 173 35.09 7.67 -0.68
N ALA A 174 35.98 7.76 -1.68
CA ALA A 174 37.23 8.51 -1.54
C ALA A 174 36.99 9.98 -1.14
N LYS A 175 35.90 10.59 -1.63
CA LYS A 175 35.54 11.97 -1.30
C LYS A 175 35.14 12.13 0.16
N GLN A 176 34.26 11.26 0.66
CA GLN A 176 33.83 11.25 2.07
C GLN A 176 35.02 11.06 3.02
N ILE A 177 35.97 10.19 2.64
CA ILE A 177 37.18 9.95 3.43
C ILE A 177 38.09 11.18 3.43
N ASN A 178 38.38 11.74 2.25
CA ASN A 178 39.40 12.78 2.09
C ASN A 178 38.91 14.18 2.50
N GLU A 179 37.65 14.53 2.22
CA GLU A 179 37.10 15.87 2.50
C GLU A 179 36.44 15.94 3.88
N ASP A 180 35.68 14.92 4.25
CA ASP A 180 34.85 14.94 5.46
C ASP A 180 35.40 14.09 6.62
N GLY A 181 36.49 13.33 6.39
CA GLY A 181 37.10 12.46 7.39
C GLY A 181 36.24 11.25 7.77
N VAL A 182 35.25 10.89 6.94
CA VAL A 182 34.31 9.80 7.20
C VAL A 182 35.04 8.46 7.16
N LYS A 183 34.84 7.64 8.19
CA LYS A 183 35.42 6.30 8.30
C LYS A 183 34.38 5.19 8.24
N TYR A 184 33.15 5.50 8.62
CA TYR A 184 32.05 4.53 8.69
C TYR A 184 30.78 5.14 8.10
N LEU A 185 29.94 4.29 7.53
CA LEU A 185 28.55 4.61 7.21
C LEU A 185 27.63 3.74 8.06
N MET A 186 26.56 4.34 8.55
CA MET A 186 25.54 3.64 9.34
C MET A 186 24.17 3.77 8.68
N SER A 187 23.48 2.67 8.44
CA SER A 187 22.10 2.69 7.93
C SER A 187 21.13 2.85 9.11
N TYR A 188 20.50 4.00 9.19
CA TYR A 188 19.47 4.31 10.17
C TYR A 188 18.08 4.03 9.58
N THR A 189 17.23 3.31 10.31
CA THR A 189 15.84 3.06 9.94
C THR A 189 14.96 4.22 10.34
N VAL A 190 14.32 4.87 9.36
CA VAL A 190 13.47 6.04 9.56
C VAL A 190 12.14 5.63 10.21
N VAL A 191 11.68 6.41 11.19
CA VAL A 191 10.34 6.31 11.77
C VAL A 191 9.55 7.60 11.53
N PHE A 192 8.28 7.60 11.95
CA PHE A 192 7.44 8.80 11.88
C PHE A 192 8.06 9.95 12.69
N GLU A 193 7.80 11.18 12.26
CA GLU A 193 8.37 12.43 12.82
C GLU A 193 9.89 12.61 12.68
N ASP A 194 10.62 11.62 12.13
CA ASP A 194 12.02 11.82 11.81
C ASP A 194 12.17 12.88 10.72
N THR A 195 13.13 13.78 10.91
CA THR A 195 13.67 14.63 9.85
C THR A 195 15.16 14.38 9.73
N ILE A 196 15.77 14.67 8.57
CA ILE A 196 17.22 14.56 8.42
C ILE A 196 17.95 15.39 9.49
N ALA A 197 17.41 16.55 9.87
CA ALA A 197 17.98 17.37 10.94
C ALA A 197 18.00 16.64 12.30
N ILE A 198 16.87 16.06 12.72
CA ILE A 198 16.75 15.30 13.99
C ILE A 198 17.67 14.08 13.98
N ILE A 199 17.70 13.34 12.87
CA ILE A 199 18.58 12.17 12.71
C ILE A 199 20.04 12.60 12.81
N SER A 200 20.44 13.63 12.06
CA SER A 200 21.81 14.14 12.05
C SER A 200 22.28 14.62 13.43
N ASP A 201 21.45 15.42 14.12
CA ASP A 201 21.75 15.94 15.46
C ASP A 201 21.94 14.80 16.48
N ARG A 202 21.09 13.78 16.42
CA ARG A 202 21.16 12.59 17.30
C ARG A 202 22.53 11.91 17.24
N PHE A 203 23.18 11.87 16.08
CA PHE A 203 24.49 11.24 15.89
C PHE A 203 25.65 12.24 15.82
N GLY A 204 25.40 13.52 16.13
CA GLY A 204 26.42 14.58 16.11
C GLY A 204 27.00 14.82 14.71
N VAL A 205 26.20 14.62 13.67
CA VAL A 205 26.59 14.81 12.26
C VAL A 205 25.96 16.09 11.74
N GLU A 206 26.68 16.85 10.92
CA GLU A 206 26.11 18.02 10.25
C GLU A 206 25.04 17.58 9.24
N THR A 207 23.85 18.18 9.28
CA THR A 207 22.72 17.86 8.38
C THR A 207 23.12 17.87 6.91
N SER A 208 23.98 18.81 6.50
CA SER A 208 24.46 18.90 5.11
C SER A 208 25.26 17.67 4.66
N LYS A 209 25.99 17.02 5.57
CA LYS A 209 26.77 15.81 5.28
C LYS A 209 25.87 14.59 5.15
N THR A 210 24.85 14.47 6.01
CA THR A 210 23.83 13.41 5.89
C THR A 210 23.05 13.56 4.59
N LEU A 211 22.61 14.78 4.24
CA LEU A 211 21.93 15.03 2.96
C LEU A 211 22.80 14.61 1.76
N LYS A 212 24.07 15.05 1.72
CA LYS A 212 25.01 14.68 0.65
C LYS A 212 25.24 13.17 0.55
N ALA A 213 25.32 12.45 1.67
CA ALA A 213 25.51 11.01 1.68
C ALA A 213 24.34 10.24 1.03
N ASN A 214 23.14 10.83 1.01
CA ASN A 214 21.90 10.23 0.52
C ASN A 214 21.36 10.87 -0.79
N GLU A 215 22.18 11.65 -1.50
CA GLU A 215 21.76 12.43 -2.69
C GLU A 215 20.62 13.44 -2.44
N MET A 216 20.41 13.84 -1.19
CA MET A 216 19.33 14.75 -0.82
C MET A 216 19.81 16.20 -0.79
N SER A 217 18.87 17.13 -0.83
CA SER A 217 19.10 18.57 -0.63
C SER A 217 18.20 19.09 0.49
N PHE A 218 18.45 20.31 0.97
CA PHE A 218 17.54 20.95 1.94
C PHE A 218 16.14 21.23 1.36
N GLU A 219 16.03 21.32 0.03
CA GLU A 219 14.77 21.51 -0.69
C GLU A 219 14.00 20.20 -0.88
N ASN A 220 14.69 19.05 -0.78
CA ASN A 220 14.14 17.71 -0.89
C ASN A 220 14.71 16.82 0.23
N SER A 221 14.37 17.16 1.48
CA SER A 221 14.85 16.47 2.69
C SER A 221 13.79 15.58 3.34
N GLU A 222 12.66 15.35 2.66
CA GLU A 222 11.57 14.52 3.18
C GLU A 222 12.02 13.07 3.31
N VAL A 223 11.64 12.45 4.43
CA VAL A 223 11.94 11.05 4.70
C VAL A 223 10.68 10.32 5.10
N PHE A 224 10.61 9.05 4.69
CA PHE A 224 9.47 8.18 4.89
C PHE A 224 9.84 7.05 5.85
N PRO A 225 8.99 6.73 6.85
CA PRO A 225 9.11 5.51 7.64
C PRO A 225 9.40 4.24 6.82
N PHE A 226 10.09 3.27 7.43
CA PHE A 226 10.50 2.01 6.79
C PHE A 226 11.47 2.19 5.60
N THR A 227 12.15 3.32 5.54
CA THR A 227 13.28 3.55 4.64
C THR A 227 14.58 3.66 5.45
N THR A 228 15.72 3.69 4.77
CA THR A 228 17.01 3.88 5.42
C THR A 228 17.68 5.18 5.00
N ILE A 229 18.37 5.80 5.96
CA ILE A 229 19.24 6.96 5.76
C ILE A 229 20.65 6.57 6.16
N LEU A 230 21.62 6.83 5.28
CA LEU A 230 23.04 6.65 5.58
C LEU A 230 23.57 7.84 6.37
N ILE A 231 24.15 7.54 7.52
CA ILE A 231 24.76 8.53 8.41
C ILE A 231 26.28 8.41 8.30
N PRO A 232 26.97 9.46 7.81
CA PRO A 232 28.43 9.45 7.71
C PRO A 232 29.08 9.73 9.06
N LEU A 233 29.91 8.80 9.55
CA LEU A 233 30.53 8.87 10.87
C LEU A 233 32.05 8.88 10.79
N VAL A 234 32.68 9.75 11.59
CA VAL A 234 34.15 9.83 11.74
C VAL A 234 34.67 8.81 12.77
N ASN A 235 33.87 8.52 13.79
CA ASN A 235 34.13 7.55 14.84
C ASN A 235 33.07 6.44 14.80
N PRO A 236 33.30 5.26 15.39
CA PRO A 236 32.25 4.28 15.61
C PRO A 236 31.05 4.91 16.34
N PRO A 237 29.80 4.53 16.01
CA PRO A 237 28.63 5.04 16.69
C PRO A 237 28.67 4.67 18.17
N ALA A 238 28.37 5.63 19.04
CA ALA A 238 28.22 5.41 20.47
C ALA A 238 26.73 5.24 20.83
N ASN A 239 26.45 4.53 21.91
CA ASN A 239 25.08 4.36 22.41
C ASN A 239 24.49 5.72 22.84
N THR A 240 23.52 6.23 22.07
CA THR A 240 22.87 7.53 22.29
C THR A 240 21.70 7.50 23.28
N ASN A 241 21.50 6.40 24.02
CA ASN A 241 20.47 6.30 25.08
C ASN A 241 20.59 7.35 26.21
N SER A 242 21.57 8.26 26.16
CA SER A 242 21.71 9.38 27.11
C SER A 242 21.28 10.75 26.57
N LEU A 243 20.83 10.87 25.32
CA LEU A 243 20.37 12.15 24.77
C LEU A 243 18.84 12.25 24.83
N ILE A 244 18.33 13.01 25.80
CA ILE A 244 16.95 13.54 25.78
C ILE A 244 16.78 14.29 24.45
N PRO A 245 15.72 14.05 23.66
CA PRO A 245 15.50 14.78 22.42
C PRO A 245 15.46 16.29 22.71
N PRO A 246 16.18 17.12 21.95
CA PRO A 246 16.13 18.57 22.14
C PRO A 246 14.70 19.08 21.88
N PRO A 247 14.25 20.11 22.62
CA PRO A 247 12.91 20.66 22.44
C PRO A 247 12.71 21.22 21.02
N PRO A 248 11.47 21.18 20.48
CA PRO A 248 11.19 21.56 19.11
C PRO A 248 11.59 23.01 18.80
N PRO A 249 12.13 23.29 17.60
CA PRO A 249 12.55 24.64 17.22
C PRO A 249 11.35 25.59 17.08
N PRO A 250 11.52 26.88 17.39
CA PRO A 250 10.44 27.87 17.26
C PRO A 250 10.04 28.09 15.80
N PRO A 251 8.75 28.39 15.51
CA PRO A 251 8.24 28.46 14.16
C PRO A 251 8.96 29.52 13.30
N PRO A 252 9.18 29.23 12.00
CA PRO A 252 9.99 30.07 11.13
C PRO A 252 9.36 31.45 10.90
N GLN A 253 10.13 32.51 11.15
CA GLN A 253 9.72 33.89 10.85
C GLN A 253 9.86 34.17 9.35
N SER A 254 8.78 34.66 8.74
CA SER A 254 8.71 34.98 7.31
C SER A 254 9.68 36.11 6.94
N VAL A 255 10.75 35.80 6.19
CA VAL A 255 11.67 36.81 5.63
C VAL A 255 11.32 37.03 4.16
N SER A 256 10.99 38.27 3.81
CA SER A 256 10.68 38.70 2.44
C SER A 256 11.93 38.86 1.56
N PRO A 257 11.88 38.55 0.25
CA PRO A 257 13.08 38.43 -0.61
C PRO A 257 13.68 39.79 -1.07
N PRO A 258 14.99 39.86 -1.37
CA PRO A 258 15.65 41.09 -1.82
C PRO A 258 15.53 41.36 -3.34
N PRO A 259 15.71 42.61 -3.82
CA PRO A 259 15.45 43.00 -5.21
C PRO A 259 16.61 42.73 -6.18
N LEU A 260 16.25 42.31 -7.40
CA LEU A 260 17.15 41.99 -8.52
C LEU A 260 17.80 43.22 -9.17
N SER A 261 19.13 43.17 -9.37
CA SER A 261 19.92 44.14 -10.14
C SER A 261 20.19 43.69 -11.59
N PRO A 262 20.43 44.62 -12.55
CA PRO A 262 20.22 44.35 -13.98
C PRO A 262 21.49 43.96 -14.77
N ASP A 263 21.31 43.00 -15.68
CA ASP A 263 22.34 42.42 -16.55
C ASP A 263 22.79 43.29 -17.73
N GLY A 264 24.11 43.36 -17.90
CA GLY A 264 24.80 44.05 -18.98
C GLY A 264 24.90 43.23 -20.28
N ARG A 265 24.36 43.79 -21.37
CA ARG A 265 24.45 43.30 -22.75
C ARG A 265 25.84 43.49 -23.36
N LYS A 266 26.37 42.47 -24.07
CA LYS A 266 27.32 42.66 -25.19
C LYS A 266 27.02 41.77 -26.40
N SER A 267 26.93 42.48 -27.53
CA SER A 267 26.83 42.16 -28.97
C SER A 267 27.36 40.81 -29.48
N LYS A 268 26.52 40.10 -30.28
CA LYS A 268 26.90 38.96 -31.14
C LYS A 268 26.74 39.33 -32.62
N LYS A 269 27.80 39.09 -33.40
CA LYS A 269 27.87 39.30 -34.86
C LYS A 269 27.28 38.13 -35.65
N LYS A 270 26.56 38.51 -36.71
CA LYS A 270 26.05 37.82 -37.92
C LYS A 270 26.57 36.39 -38.23
N THR A 271 25.88 35.37 -37.72
CA THR A 271 25.85 33.99 -38.29
C THR A 271 24.45 33.52 -38.69
N TRP A 272 23.43 34.38 -38.59
CA TRP A 272 22.03 34.01 -38.83
C TRP A 272 21.66 33.72 -40.30
N VAL A 273 22.44 34.21 -41.27
CA VAL A 273 22.11 34.06 -42.70
C VAL A 273 22.22 32.61 -43.18
N TYR A 274 23.16 31.82 -42.65
CA TYR A 274 23.32 30.42 -43.06
C TYR A 274 22.29 29.48 -42.43
N ALA A 275 21.80 29.80 -41.23
CA ALA A 275 20.76 29.01 -40.57
C ALA A 275 19.42 29.06 -41.33
N LEU A 276 19.08 30.20 -41.93
CA LEU A 276 17.84 30.38 -42.70
C LEU A 276 17.83 29.62 -44.04
N ALA A 277 18.97 29.56 -44.75
CA ALA A 277 19.04 28.84 -46.02
C ALA A 277 18.91 27.32 -45.85
N GLY A 278 19.48 26.77 -44.76
CA GLY A 278 19.36 25.34 -44.43
C GLY A 278 17.93 24.92 -44.06
N VAL A 279 17.21 25.76 -43.31
CA VAL A 279 15.83 25.48 -42.87
C VAL A 279 14.86 25.50 -44.05
N LEU A 280 15.00 26.47 -44.97
CA LEU A 280 14.16 26.54 -46.17
C LEU A 280 14.42 25.37 -47.14
N GLY A 281 15.68 24.96 -47.31
CA GLY A 281 16.03 23.79 -48.11
C GLY A 281 15.48 22.49 -47.52
N GLY A 282 15.61 22.29 -46.20
CA GLY A 282 15.12 21.10 -45.50
C GLY A 282 13.59 20.97 -45.53
N ALA A 283 12.87 22.08 -45.33
CA ALA A 283 11.40 22.09 -45.34
C ALA A 283 10.83 21.73 -46.73
N LEU A 284 11.44 22.24 -47.81
CA LEU A 284 11.03 21.91 -49.18
C LEU A 284 11.25 20.42 -49.50
N VAL A 285 12.36 19.84 -49.08
CA VAL A 285 12.65 18.40 -49.28
C VAL A 285 11.64 17.53 -48.53
N LEU A 286 11.33 17.84 -47.27
CA LEU A 286 10.34 17.09 -46.48
C LEU A 286 8.92 17.19 -47.07
N SER A 287 8.53 18.35 -47.57
CA SER A 287 7.23 18.54 -48.22
C SER A 287 7.08 17.71 -49.50
N VAL A 288 8.15 17.60 -50.31
CA VAL A 288 8.13 16.80 -51.55
C VAL A 288 8.07 15.30 -51.23
N ILE A 289 8.79 14.85 -50.20
CA ILE A 289 8.74 13.45 -49.73
C ILE A 289 7.34 13.11 -49.20
N GLY A 290 6.74 13.99 -48.38
CA GLY A 290 5.38 13.80 -47.87
C GLY A 290 4.32 13.71 -48.97
N ALA A 291 4.41 14.58 -49.98
CA ALA A 291 3.52 14.56 -51.14
C ALA A 291 3.68 13.29 -51.99
N ALA A 292 4.90 12.81 -52.18
CA ALA A 292 5.17 11.56 -52.89
C ALA A 292 4.58 10.35 -52.16
N ILE A 293 4.76 10.26 -50.82
CA ILE A 293 4.18 9.19 -49.99
C ILE A 293 2.64 9.23 -50.07
N PHE A 294 2.05 10.43 -49.98
CA PHE A 294 0.60 10.59 -50.08
C PHE A 294 0.05 10.15 -51.45
N CYS A 295 0.71 10.52 -52.56
CA CYS A 295 0.33 10.08 -53.90
C CYS A 295 0.48 8.57 -54.11
N LEU A 296 1.49 7.94 -53.50
CA LEU A 296 1.67 6.49 -53.55
C LEU A 296 0.61 5.75 -52.70
N SER A 297 0.18 6.33 -51.58
CA SER A 297 -0.83 5.74 -50.69
C SER A 297 -2.26 5.80 -51.26
N LYS A 298 -2.59 6.79 -52.10
CA LYS A 298 -3.93 6.89 -52.71
C LYS A 298 -4.24 5.85 -53.80
N LYS A 299 -3.27 5.03 -54.21
CA LYS A 299 -3.51 3.96 -55.19
C LYS A 299 -4.00 2.63 -54.59
N LYS A 300 -4.25 2.55 -53.28
CA LYS A 300 -4.86 1.36 -52.65
C LYS A 300 -6.01 1.74 -51.72
N THR A 301 -7.20 1.96 -52.29
CA THR A 301 -8.46 2.02 -51.54
C THR A 301 -9.52 1.16 -52.23
N LYS A 302 -9.80 0.00 -51.64
CA LYS A 302 -10.98 -0.90 -51.74
C LYS A 302 -10.65 -2.01 -50.74
N THR A 303 -11.41 -2.29 -49.69
CA THR A 303 -12.82 -2.73 -49.72
C THR A 303 -13.45 -2.53 -48.33
N GLN A 304 -14.74 -2.22 -48.33
CA GLN A 304 -15.66 -2.12 -47.18
C GLN A 304 -15.83 -3.46 -46.45
N THR A 305 -16.09 -3.42 -45.13
CA THR A 305 -17.27 -4.09 -44.54
C THR A 305 -17.66 -3.37 -43.24
N GLN A 306 -18.91 -2.90 -43.19
CA GLN A 306 -19.64 -2.48 -41.99
C GLN A 306 -20.14 -3.74 -41.29
N GLU A 307 -20.09 -3.78 -39.96
CA GLU A 307 -21.04 -4.56 -39.15
C GLU A 307 -21.22 -3.94 -37.76
N GLU A 308 -22.42 -4.14 -37.23
CA GLU A 308 -23.20 -3.22 -36.41
C GLU A 308 -22.84 -3.19 -34.91
N THR A 309 -23.07 -2.01 -34.33
CA THR A 309 -23.18 -1.76 -32.88
C THR A 309 -24.41 -2.46 -32.30
N GLY A 310 -24.20 -3.61 -31.66
CA GLY A 310 -25.21 -4.30 -30.86
C GLY A 310 -25.47 -3.56 -29.53
N ASN A 311 -26.73 -3.19 -29.33
CA ASN A 311 -27.27 -2.48 -28.18
C ASN A 311 -27.20 -3.37 -26.90
N LEU A 312 -26.58 -2.87 -25.82
CA LEU A 312 -26.24 -3.57 -24.57
C LEU A 312 -27.41 -3.65 -23.57
N ASP A 313 -28.64 -3.81 -24.03
CA ASP A 313 -29.84 -3.82 -23.16
C ASP A 313 -30.57 -5.18 -23.08
N SER A 314 -29.91 -6.29 -23.42
CA SER A 314 -30.53 -7.64 -23.34
C SER A 314 -29.85 -8.65 -22.41
N PHE A 315 -28.87 -8.26 -21.58
CA PHE A 315 -28.16 -9.21 -20.72
C PHE A 315 -28.77 -9.45 -19.32
N MET A 316 -30.03 -9.03 -19.08
CA MET A 316 -30.79 -9.42 -17.90
C MET A 316 -31.74 -10.57 -18.22
N GLY A 317 -31.21 -11.81 -18.15
CA GLY A 317 -32.02 -13.01 -18.19
C GLY A 317 -32.85 -13.14 -16.91
N LYS A 318 -34.18 -13.10 -17.04
CA LYS A 318 -35.12 -13.45 -15.96
C LYS A 318 -34.95 -14.93 -15.57
N LYS A 319 -34.78 -15.20 -14.27
CA LYS A 319 -34.80 -16.57 -13.73
C LYS A 319 -36.18 -17.22 -13.98
N PRO A 320 -36.24 -18.50 -14.39
CA PRO A 320 -37.48 -19.22 -14.62
C PRO A 320 -38.19 -19.60 -13.30
N PRO A 321 -39.53 -19.71 -13.29
CA PRO A 321 -40.31 -20.07 -12.11
C PRO A 321 -40.13 -21.55 -11.77
N MET A 322 -39.83 -21.82 -10.50
CA MET A 322 -39.66 -23.17 -9.95
C MET A 322 -41.04 -23.74 -9.58
N SER A 323 -41.24 -25.03 -9.85
CA SER A 323 -42.49 -25.79 -9.71
C SER A 323 -42.82 -26.20 -8.27
N ASP A 324 -44.13 -26.28 -7.97
CA ASP A 324 -44.75 -26.56 -6.67
C ASP A 324 -44.52 -27.99 -6.12
N GLN A 325 -43.30 -28.32 -5.72
CA GLN A 325 -43.04 -29.40 -4.77
C GLN A 325 -42.89 -28.76 -3.39
N GLU A 326 -43.59 -29.27 -2.36
CA GLU A 326 -43.45 -28.83 -0.96
C GLU A 326 -41.98 -28.93 -0.54
N PHE A 327 -41.26 -27.84 -0.70
CA PHE A 327 -39.86 -27.69 -0.33
C PHE A 327 -39.85 -27.42 1.17
N ASP A 328 -39.35 -28.37 1.96
CA ASP A 328 -38.97 -28.06 3.33
C ASP A 328 -37.78 -27.07 3.24
N PRO A 329 -37.93 -25.81 3.67
CA PRO A 329 -36.88 -24.80 3.55
C PRO A 329 -35.59 -25.21 4.27
N LEU A 330 -35.68 -26.11 5.25
CA LEU A 330 -34.52 -26.63 5.98
C LEU A 330 -33.73 -27.69 5.19
N ASP A 331 -34.29 -28.30 4.15
CA ASP A 331 -33.64 -29.39 3.40
C ASP A 331 -32.37 -28.90 2.66
N GLY A 332 -32.30 -27.61 2.35
CA GLY A 332 -31.11 -26.94 1.78
C GLY A 332 -30.11 -26.40 2.81
N LEU A 333 -30.41 -26.48 4.11
CA LEU A 333 -29.53 -26.01 5.18
C LEU A 333 -28.76 -27.20 5.77
N SER A 334 -27.45 -27.02 5.99
CA SER A 334 -26.68 -28.06 6.68
C SER A 334 -27.20 -28.22 8.12
N GLY A 335 -27.26 -29.44 8.65
CA GLY A 335 -27.70 -29.68 10.03
C GLY A 335 -26.95 -28.85 11.09
N MET A 336 -25.68 -28.53 10.83
CA MET A 336 -24.85 -27.65 11.67
C MET A 336 -25.39 -26.21 11.76
N VAL A 337 -26.05 -25.70 10.70
CA VAL A 337 -26.67 -24.36 10.69
C VAL A 337 -27.81 -24.27 11.69
N VAL A 338 -28.63 -25.33 11.76
CA VAL A 338 -29.81 -25.38 12.63
C VAL A 338 -29.39 -25.39 14.11
N GLU A 339 -28.18 -25.85 14.41
CA GLU A 339 -27.62 -25.83 15.77
C GLU A 339 -27.01 -24.48 16.15
N SER A 340 -26.48 -23.70 15.20
CA SER A 340 -25.79 -22.43 15.49
C SER A 340 -26.68 -21.19 15.40
N LEU A 341 -27.76 -21.24 14.61
CA LEU A 341 -28.67 -20.11 14.36
C LEU A 341 -30.05 -20.33 14.97
N LYS A 342 -30.66 -19.27 15.52
CA LYS A 342 -32.05 -19.33 16.00
C LYS A 342 -33.02 -19.31 14.83
N VAL A 343 -33.90 -20.32 14.74
CA VAL A 343 -35.07 -20.29 13.87
C VAL A 343 -36.20 -19.54 14.57
N TYR A 344 -36.57 -18.38 14.05
CA TYR A 344 -37.65 -17.54 14.57
C TYR A 344 -38.98 -17.90 13.92
N LYS A 345 -40.06 -17.78 14.67
CA LYS A 345 -41.42 -17.76 14.12
C LYS A 345 -41.73 -16.36 13.59
N PHE A 346 -42.51 -16.27 12.51
CA PHE A 346 -42.81 -14.99 11.85
C PHE A 346 -43.42 -13.95 12.80
N HIS A 347 -44.33 -14.36 13.69
CA HIS A 347 -44.95 -13.45 14.67
C HIS A 347 -43.94 -12.86 15.68
N GLU A 348 -42.81 -13.54 15.95
CA GLU A 348 -41.73 -12.96 16.77
C GLU A 348 -41.11 -11.76 16.05
N LEU A 349 -40.90 -11.86 14.73
CA LEU A 349 -40.34 -10.77 13.92
C LEU A 349 -41.35 -9.63 13.70
N GLN A 350 -42.63 -9.94 13.52
CA GLN A 350 -43.70 -8.95 13.48
C GLN A 350 -43.74 -8.15 14.79
N SER A 351 -43.72 -8.83 15.94
CA SER A 351 -43.70 -8.19 17.25
C SER A 351 -42.44 -7.33 17.44
N ALA A 352 -41.27 -7.81 16.99
CA ALA A 352 -40.01 -7.09 17.11
C ALA A 352 -39.95 -5.81 16.27
N THR A 353 -40.62 -5.79 15.11
CA THR A 353 -40.55 -4.69 14.12
C THR A 353 -41.79 -3.79 14.11
N SER A 354 -42.73 -3.98 15.04
CA SER A 354 -44.04 -3.32 15.04
C SER A 354 -44.77 -3.54 13.70
N ASP A 355 -44.96 -4.81 13.34
CA ASP A 355 -45.63 -5.28 12.11
C ASP A 355 -44.97 -4.77 10.82
N PHE A 356 -43.63 -4.65 10.79
CA PHE A 356 -42.87 -4.16 9.63
C PHE A 356 -43.36 -2.78 9.14
N THR A 357 -43.79 -1.92 10.06
CA THR A 357 -44.26 -0.57 9.75
C THR A 357 -43.16 0.32 9.15
N SER A 358 -43.54 1.40 8.46
CA SER A 358 -42.58 2.34 7.88
C SER A 358 -41.63 2.98 8.89
N SER A 359 -42.01 3.07 10.16
CA SER A 359 -41.16 3.57 11.25
C SER A 359 -40.00 2.64 11.62
N SER A 360 -40.09 1.34 11.32
CA SER A 360 -38.97 0.40 11.51
C SER A 360 -38.15 0.22 10.23
N SER A 361 -38.62 0.71 9.08
CA SER A 361 -37.90 0.59 7.81
C SER A 361 -36.67 1.51 7.79
N ILE A 362 -35.53 0.94 7.38
CA ILE A 362 -34.28 1.67 7.15
C ILE A 362 -33.98 1.87 5.66
N GLY A 363 -34.97 1.63 4.80
CA GLY A 363 -34.80 1.61 3.35
C GLY A 363 -34.45 0.22 2.80
N GLY A 364 -34.69 0.04 1.50
CA GLY A 364 -34.58 -1.27 0.85
C GLY A 364 -35.51 -2.32 1.48
N SER A 365 -34.99 -3.53 1.73
CA SER A 365 -35.70 -4.64 2.36
C SER A 365 -35.36 -4.85 3.84
N GLY A 366 -34.83 -3.83 4.53
CA GLY A 366 -34.38 -3.89 5.92
C GLY A 366 -35.29 -3.21 6.94
N TYR A 367 -35.38 -3.78 8.14
CA TYR A 367 -36.16 -3.29 9.28
C TYR A 367 -35.37 -3.36 10.58
N ILE A 368 -35.46 -2.34 11.44
CA ILE A 368 -34.93 -2.37 12.81
C ILE A 368 -36.00 -2.89 13.76
N GLY A 369 -35.62 -3.81 14.65
CA GLY A 369 -36.50 -4.32 15.70
C GLY A 369 -35.77 -4.56 17.01
N LYS A 370 -36.53 -4.98 18.03
CA LYS A 370 -36.00 -5.46 19.31
C LYS A 370 -36.43 -6.89 19.58
N ILE A 371 -35.48 -7.79 19.79
CA ILE A 371 -35.72 -9.20 20.10
C ILE A 371 -35.10 -9.48 21.47
N ASN A 372 -35.90 -9.93 22.44
CA ASN A 372 -35.45 -10.20 23.81
C ASN A 372 -34.74 -9.02 24.51
N GLY A 373 -35.00 -7.78 24.08
CA GLY A 373 -34.36 -6.56 24.61
C GLY A 373 -33.17 -6.08 23.79
N ASP A 374 -32.62 -6.94 22.93
CA ASP A 374 -31.48 -6.61 22.06
C ASP A 374 -31.97 -6.01 20.73
N GLY A 375 -31.24 -5.04 20.21
CA GLY A 375 -31.49 -4.49 18.88
C GLY A 375 -31.14 -5.51 17.79
N ALA A 376 -32.00 -5.65 16.78
CA ALA A 376 -31.79 -6.52 15.64
C ALA A 376 -32.11 -5.80 14.33
N MET A 377 -31.38 -6.15 13.27
CA MET A 377 -31.71 -5.76 11.90
C MET A 377 -32.29 -6.98 11.17
N ILE A 378 -33.50 -6.84 10.65
CA ILE A 378 -34.24 -7.88 9.94
C ILE A 378 -34.25 -7.53 8.45
N LYS A 379 -33.61 -8.35 7.62
CA LYS A 379 -33.60 -8.20 6.16
C LYS A 379 -34.51 -9.23 5.52
N LYS A 380 -35.48 -8.76 4.74
CA LYS A 380 -36.32 -9.60 3.88
C LYS A 380 -35.57 -9.93 2.59
N ILE A 381 -35.53 -11.22 2.22
CA ILE A 381 -34.94 -11.74 1.00
C ILE A 381 -35.97 -12.61 0.28
N GLU A 382 -36.31 -12.21 -0.94
CA GLU A 382 -37.21 -12.97 -1.81
C GLU A 382 -36.45 -14.13 -2.47
N GLY A 383 -37.06 -15.32 -2.51
CA GLY A 383 -36.48 -16.50 -3.15
C GLY A 383 -35.58 -17.31 -2.22
N ASN A 384 -34.38 -17.69 -2.68
CA ASN A 384 -33.50 -18.59 -1.94
C ASN A 384 -32.35 -17.85 -1.26
N ALA A 385 -32.29 -17.88 0.08
CA ALA A 385 -31.19 -17.36 0.89
C ALA A 385 -30.31 -18.46 1.52
N SER A 386 -30.50 -19.74 1.15
CA SER A 386 -29.84 -20.87 1.83
C SER A 386 -28.31 -20.82 1.76
N GLU A 387 -27.73 -20.36 0.64
CA GLU A 387 -26.28 -20.21 0.48
C GLU A 387 -25.71 -19.16 1.43
N GLU A 388 -26.37 -18.00 1.54
CA GLU A 388 -25.97 -16.93 2.47
C GLU A 388 -26.08 -17.39 3.92
N VAL A 389 -27.16 -18.07 4.28
CA VAL A 389 -27.37 -18.61 5.64
C VAL A 389 -26.31 -19.69 5.96
N ASN A 390 -26.06 -20.61 5.04
CA ASN A 390 -25.04 -21.65 5.20
C ASN A 390 -23.63 -21.06 5.37
N LEU A 391 -23.31 -19.99 4.64
CA LEU A 391 -22.06 -19.26 4.80
C LEU A 391 -21.99 -18.58 6.17
N LEU A 392 -22.92 -17.68 6.46
CA LEU A 392 -22.92 -16.87 7.68
C LEU A 392 -22.95 -17.70 8.96
N SER A 393 -23.60 -18.88 8.93
CA SER A 393 -23.62 -19.81 10.07
C SER A 393 -22.24 -20.32 10.50
N LYS A 394 -21.25 -20.25 9.60
CA LYS A 394 -19.87 -20.70 9.82
C LYS A 394 -18.92 -19.55 10.17
N LEU A 395 -19.35 -18.30 9.99
CA LEU A 395 -18.52 -17.13 10.20
C LEU A 395 -18.76 -16.56 11.59
N ASN A 396 -17.67 -16.33 12.33
CA ASN A 396 -17.72 -15.61 13.60
C ASN A 396 -16.48 -14.72 13.70
N HIS A 397 -16.65 -13.44 13.40
CA HIS A 397 -15.55 -12.48 13.39
C HIS A 397 -16.04 -11.08 13.78
N LEU A 398 -15.21 -10.32 14.49
CA LEU A 398 -15.57 -9.00 15.03
C LEU A 398 -15.97 -8.01 13.93
N ASN A 399 -15.29 -8.06 12.78
CA ASN A 399 -15.50 -7.18 11.63
C ASN A 399 -16.41 -7.78 10.53
N ILE A 400 -17.22 -8.78 10.86
CA ILE A 400 -18.28 -9.32 9.98
C ILE A 400 -19.60 -9.23 10.74
N ILE A 401 -20.65 -8.75 10.08
CA ILE A 401 -21.98 -8.63 10.69
C ILE A 401 -22.49 -10.02 11.07
N ARG A 402 -22.82 -10.23 12.34
CA ARG A 402 -23.26 -11.54 12.82
C ARG A 402 -24.71 -11.82 12.44
N LEU A 403 -24.95 -12.96 11.79
CA LEU A 403 -26.29 -13.53 11.66
C LEU A 403 -26.66 -14.23 12.96
N SER A 404 -27.74 -13.78 13.61
CA SER A 404 -28.24 -14.37 14.86
C SER A 404 -29.28 -15.48 14.63
N GLY A 405 -29.95 -15.43 13.48
CA GLY A 405 -31.01 -16.36 13.15
C GLY A 405 -31.77 -15.97 11.90
N PHE A 406 -32.80 -16.74 11.59
CA PHE A 406 -33.63 -16.53 10.41
C PHE A 406 -35.06 -16.98 10.64
N CYS A 407 -35.97 -16.54 9.78
CA CYS A 407 -37.34 -17.04 9.67
C CYS A 407 -37.63 -17.30 8.19
N PHE A 408 -38.38 -18.35 7.89
CA PHE A 408 -38.96 -18.57 6.58
C PHE A 408 -40.47 -18.46 6.67
N HIS A 409 -41.09 -17.59 5.88
CA HIS A 409 -42.53 -17.36 5.89
C HIS A 409 -43.03 -16.99 4.51
N GLU A 410 -44.05 -17.70 4.03
CA GLU A 410 -44.73 -17.43 2.74
C GLU A 410 -43.79 -17.33 1.51
N GLY A 411 -42.72 -18.13 1.48
CA GLY A 411 -41.76 -18.16 0.37
C GLY A 411 -40.60 -17.17 0.50
N ASP A 412 -40.61 -16.34 1.55
CA ASP A 412 -39.60 -15.34 1.81
C ASP A 412 -38.72 -15.71 3.02
N TRP A 413 -37.43 -15.40 2.90
CA TRP A 413 -36.48 -15.49 4.02
C TRP A 413 -36.39 -14.15 4.75
N TYR A 414 -36.35 -14.20 6.07
CA TYR A 414 -36.12 -13.05 6.94
C TYR A 414 -34.87 -13.34 7.76
N LEU A 415 -33.78 -12.66 7.45
CA LEU A 415 -32.49 -12.84 8.11
C LEU A 415 -32.35 -11.83 9.24
N VAL A 416 -31.98 -12.31 10.43
CA VAL A 416 -31.91 -11.51 11.66
C VAL A 416 -30.44 -11.30 12.03
N TYR A 417 -29.92 -10.13 11.71
CA TYR A 417 -28.56 -9.71 12.01
C TYR A 417 -28.49 -8.93 13.32
N GLU A 418 -27.29 -8.87 13.90
CA GLU A 418 -27.00 -7.88 14.93
C GLU A 418 -27.25 -6.45 14.42
N HIS A 419 -27.69 -5.56 15.31
CA HIS A 419 -27.93 -4.16 14.96
C HIS A 419 -26.66 -3.32 15.12
N ALA A 420 -26.10 -2.88 13.99
CA ALA A 420 -25.04 -1.88 13.95
C ALA A 420 -25.63 -0.47 14.14
N SER A 421 -25.48 0.08 15.34
CA SER A 421 -26.27 1.26 15.78
C SER A 421 -25.98 2.55 15.03
N ASN A 422 -24.83 2.66 14.36
CA ASN A 422 -24.47 3.81 13.56
C ASN A 422 -24.77 3.61 12.07
N GLY A 423 -25.48 2.54 11.67
CA GLY A 423 -25.92 2.38 10.27
C GLY A 423 -24.77 2.11 9.31
N SER A 424 -24.94 2.49 8.04
CA SER A 424 -23.97 2.22 6.97
C SER A 424 -22.83 3.25 6.94
N LEU A 425 -21.64 2.82 6.50
CA LEU A 425 -20.49 3.71 6.35
C LEU A 425 -20.77 4.85 5.37
N SER A 426 -21.50 4.58 4.28
CA SER A 426 -21.92 5.55 3.26
C SER A 426 -22.59 6.81 3.85
N GLU A 427 -23.44 6.64 4.86
CA GLU A 427 -24.13 7.76 5.54
C GLU A 427 -23.15 8.71 6.26
N TRP A 428 -22.05 8.17 6.77
CA TRP A 428 -21.03 8.92 7.52
C TRP A 428 -19.97 9.59 6.66
N ILE A 429 -19.72 9.06 5.46
CA ILE A 429 -18.71 9.62 4.55
C ILE A 429 -19.30 10.57 3.52
N HIS A 430 -20.55 10.36 3.06
CA HIS A 430 -21.16 11.17 2.01
C HIS A 430 -22.18 12.21 2.53
N THR A 431 -23.05 11.81 3.47
CA THR A 431 -24.22 12.62 3.85
C THR A 431 -23.92 13.53 5.03
N THR A 432 -23.37 12.96 6.10
CA THR A 432 -22.91 13.72 7.25
C THR A 432 -21.53 14.26 6.90
N LYS A 433 -21.38 15.55 6.56
CA LYS A 433 -20.05 16.14 6.27
C LYS A 433 -19.10 15.95 7.48
N SER A 434 -18.36 14.84 7.43
CA SER A 434 -17.22 14.38 8.23
C SER A 434 -17.25 14.66 9.74
N LEU A 435 -18.09 13.94 10.49
CA LEU A 435 -17.91 13.83 11.95
C LEU A 435 -16.79 12.83 12.35
N LEU A 436 -16.40 11.94 11.43
CA LEU A 436 -15.35 10.96 11.70
C LEU A 436 -13.97 11.62 11.71
N SER A 437 -13.24 11.45 12.82
CA SER A 437 -11.83 11.83 12.91
C SER A 437 -10.97 11.02 11.95
N LEU A 438 -9.75 11.49 11.68
CA LEU A 438 -8.81 10.75 10.85
C LEU A 438 -8.50 9.37 11.44
N THR A 439 -8.25 9.30 12.75
CA THR A 439 -8.07 8.04 13.48
C THR A 439 -9.27 7.10 13.33
N GLN A 440 -10.51 7.61 13.40
CA GLN A 440 -11.70 6.78 13.16
C GLN A 440 -11.77 6.27 11.73
N LYS A 441 -11.50 7.13 10.73
CA LYS A 441 -11.47 6.74 9.31
C LYS A 441 -10.46 5.61 9.05
N LEU A 442 -9.25 5.74 9.58
CA LEU A 442 -8.20 4.74 9.43
C LEU A 442 -8.51 3.45 10.21
N GLN A 443 -9.15 3.56 11.38
CA GLN A 443 -9.63 2.39 12.13
C GLN A 443 -10.72 1.63 11.36
N ILE A 444 -11.66 2.34 10.74
CA ILE A 444 -12.70 1.75 9.88
C ILE A 444 -12.06 1.02 8.70
N ALA A 445 -11.09 1.65 8.02
CA ALA A 445 -10.36 1.00 6.93
C ALA A 445 -9.64 -0.27 7.38
N LEU A 446 -8.96 -0.23 8.55
CA LEU A 446 -8.30 -1.39 9.14
C LEU A 446 -9.30 -2.49 9.49
N ASP A 447 -10.45 -2.15 10.05
CA ASP A 447 -11.51 -3.10 10.40
C ASP A 447 -12.07 -3.83 9.16
N ILE A 448 -12.33 -3.09 8.06
CA ILE A 448 -12.74 -3.68 6.78
C ILE A 448 -11.63 -4.60 6.25
N ALA A 449 -10.38 -4.15 6.27
CA ALA A 449 -9.26 -4.95 5.79
C ALA A 449 -9.12 -6.25 6.59
N THR A 450 -9.29 -6.17 7.92
CA THR A 450 -9.24 -7.32 8.83
C THR A 450 -10.38 -8.31 8.56
N GLY A 451 -11.60 -7.81 8.31
CA GLY A 451 -12.76 -8.65 7.97
C GLY A 451 -12.59 -9.39 6.64
N LEU A 452 -12.07 -8.73 5.60
CA LEU A 452 -11.77 -9.39 4.32
C LEU A 452 -10.62 -10.38 4.45
N ASN A 453 -9.57 -10.04 5.22
CA ASN A 453 -8.47 -10.97 5.49
C ASN A 453 -8.98 -12.27 6.14
N TYR A 454 -9.93 -12.17 7.07
CA TYR A 454 -10.59 -13.35 7.64
C TYR A 454 -11.30 -14.19 6.57
N LEU A 455 -12.11 -13.57 5.69
CA LEU A 455 -12.79 -14.29 4.61
C LEU A 455 -11.82 -14.94 3.61
N HIS A 456 -10.71 -14.27 3.28
CA HIS A 456 -9.77 -14.71 2.25
C HIS A 456 -8.81 -15.80 2.75
N ASN A 457 -8.37 -15.74 4.01
CA ASN A 457 -7.26 -16.55 4.51
C ASN A 457 -7.62 -17.47 5.68
N PHE A 458 -8.71 -17.21 6.41
CA PHE A 458 -9.06 -17.94 7.64
C PHE A 458 -10.42 -18.65 7.59
N ALA A 459 -11.30 -18.28 6.67
CA ALA A 459 -12.49 -19.06 6.38
C ALA A 459 -12.10 -20.35 5.62
N ASP A 460 -12.78 -21.46 5.91
CA ASP A 460 -12.55 -22.74 5.25
C ASP A 460 -13.85 -23.28 4.62
N PRO A 461 -13.96 -23.30 3.28
CA PRO A 461 -12.99 -22.75 2.31
C PRO A 461 -12.94 -21.21 2.34
N PRO A 462 -11.95 -20.58 1.68
CA PRO A 462 -11.94 -19.12 1.47
C PRO A 462 -13.17 -18.61 0.75
N TYR A 463 -13.58 -17.37 1.06
CA TYR A 463 -14.72 -16.69 0.43
C TYR A 463 -14.32 -15.35 -0.18
N VAL A 464 -14.84 -15.08 -1.37
CA VAL A 464 -14.79 -13.75 -2.01
C VAL A 464 -16.14 -13.07 -1.81
N HIS A 465 -16.16 -11.84 -1.29
CA HIS A 465 -17.38 -11.08 -0.98
C HIS A 465 -18.13 -10.64 -2.25
N ARG A 466 -17.41 -10.18 -3.28
CA ARG A 466 -17.87 -9.72 -4.60
C ARG A 466 -18.74 -8.46 -4.64
N ASP A 467 -19.38 -8.07 -3.55
CA ASP A 467 -20.20 -6.83 -3.50
C ASP A 467 -19.79 -5.91 -2.34
N LEU A 468 -18.48 -5.79 -2.08
CA LEU A 468 -18.00 -4.87 -1.05
C LEU A 468 -18.19 -3.43 -1.54
N ASN A 469 -18.88 -2.61 -0.74
CA ASN A 469 -19.07 -1.18 -0.96
C ASN A 469 -19.42 -0.49 0.37
N SER A 470 -19.43 0.84 0.39
CA SER A 470 -19.68 1.62 1.62
C SER A 470 -21.11 1.48 2.19
N ASN A 471 -22.10 1.01 1.44
CA ASN A 471 -23.44 0.68 1.98
C ASN A 471 -23.48 -0.71 2.63
N ASN A 472 -22.57 -1.60 2.25
CA ASN A 472 -22.44 -2.95 2.80
C ASN A 472 -21.41 -3.02 3.95
N VAL A 473 -20.91 -1.89 4.43
CA VAL A 473 -20.12 -1.77 5.65
C VAL A 473 -20.95 -1.05 6.70
N PHE A 474 -21.11 -1.65 7.86
CA PHE A 474 -21.91 -1.11 8.95
C PHE A 474 -21.03 -0.73 10.15
N LEU A 475 -21.47 0.28 10.91
CA LEU A 475 -20.73 0.80 12.06
C LEU A 475 -21.50 0.49 13.36
N ASP A 476 -20.83 -0.16 14.31
CA ASP A 476 -21.40 -0.37 15.65
C ASP A 476 -21.34 0.89 16.52
N LEU A 477 -21.75 0.80 17.79
CA LEU A 477 -21.81 1.92 18.73
C LEU A 477 -20.46 2.63 18.90
N GLU A 478 -19.35 1.88 18.82
CA GLU A 478 -18.00 2.37 18.98
C GLU A 478 -17.34 2.76 17.64
N PHE A 479 -18.13 2.87 16.56
CA PHE A 479 -17.67 3.14 15.19
C PHE A 479 -16.71 2.09 14.64
N ARG A 480 -16.78 0.84 15.12
CA ARG A 480 -16.05 -0.27 14.53
C ARG A 480 -16.78 -0.79 13.31
N ALA A 481 -16.02 -1.11 12.26
CA ALA A 481 -16.60 -1.53 10.99
C ALA A 481 -16.89 -3.03 10.95
N LYS A 482 -18.05 -3.37 10.40
CA LYS A 482 -18.54 -4.73 10.18
C LYS A 482 -19.01 -4.89 8.75
N ILE A 483 -18.39 -5.81 8.02
CA ILE A 483 -18.77 -6.15 6.65
C ILE A 483 -20.09 -6.94 6.69
N GLY A 484 -21.07 -6.54 5.90
CA GLY A 484 -22.33 -7.25 5.73
C GLY A 484 -22.70 -7.49 4.28
N SER A 485 -23.91 -8.04 4.06
CA SER A 485 -24.43 -8.40 2.72
C SER A 485 -23.59 -9.45 1.98
N LEU A 486 -23.39 -10.62 2.59
CA LEU A 486 -22.66 -11.75 2.00
C LEU A 486 -23.50 -12.58 1.01
N GLY A 487 -24.68 -12.12 0.58
CA GLY A 487 -25.55 -12.84 -0.35
C GLY A 487 -24.96 -13.07 -1.75
N SER A 488 -23.95 -12.30 -2.14
CA SER A 488 -23.16 -12.51 -3.37
C SER A 488 -21.83 -13.25 -3.12
N ALA A 489 -21.51 -13.57 -1.87
CA ALA A 489 -20.22 -14.17 -1.56
C ALA A 489 -20.12 -15.58 -2.14
N ARG A 490 -18.92 -15.96 -2.56
CA ARG A 490 -18.67 -17.27 -3.18
C ARG A 490 -17.44 -17.93 -2.59
N SER A 491 -17.57 -19.20 -2.24
CA SER A 491 -16.43 -20.01 -1.84
C SER A 491 -15.50 -20.24 -3.03
N THR A 492 -14.20 -20.08 -2.83
CA THR A 492 -13.17 -20.40 -3.82
C THR A 492 -12.08 -21.26 -3.20
N THR A 493 -11.85 -22.44 -3.76
CA THR A 493 -10.68 -23.28 -3.42
C THR A 493 -9.57 -23.15 -4.45
N GLU A 494 -9.90 -22.60 -5.62
CA GLU A 494 -8.96 -22.29 -6.69
C GLU A 494 -8.50 -20.82 -6.56
N ASP A 495 -7.33 -20.50 -7.11
CA ASP A 495 -6.79 -19.14 -7.12
C ASP A 495 -7.73 -18.14 -7.83
N PHE A 496 -8.46 -18.62 -8.84
CA PHE A 496 -9.50 -17.87 -9.52
C PHE A 496 -10.56 -18.79 -10.14
N VAL A 497 -11.76 -18.26 -10.35
CA VAL A 497 -12.87 -18.92 -11.06
C VAL A 497 -13.43 -17.97 -12.12
N LEU A 498 -13.81 -18.48 -13.29
CA LEU A 498 -14.50 -17.70 -14.31
C LEU A 498 -16.02 -17.83 -14.17
N THR A 499 -16.74 -16.71 -14.26
CA THR A 499 -18.21 -16.68 -14.32
C THR A 499 -18.71 -15.95 -15.56
N LYS A 500 -19.87 -16.37 -16.06
CA LYS A 500 -20.59 -15.65 -17.13
C LYS A 500 -21.54 -14.58 -16.60
N HIS A 501 -21.80 -14.60 -15.29
CA HIS A 501 -22.71 -13.67 -14.64
C HIS A 501 -21.91 -12.78 -13.70
N VAL A 502 -21.79 -11.51 -14.11
CA VAL A 502 -21.15 -10.44 -13.35
C VAL A 502 -22.22 -9.80 -12.49
N GLU A 503 -22.05 -9.86 -11.17
CA GLU A 503 -22.98 -9.33 -10.18
C GLU A 503 -22.20 -8.46 -9.18
N GLY A 504 -22.83 -7.39 -8.68
CA GLY A 504 -22.27 -6.48 -7.70
C GLY A 504 -22.50 -5.01 -8.07
N THR A 505 -22.05 -4.10 -7.21
CA THR A 505 -22.35 -2.67 -7.32
C THR A 505 -21.39 -1.95 -8.27
N ARG A 506 -21.94 -1.29 -9.29
CA ARG A 506 -21.16 -0.51 -10.27
C ARG A 506 -20.34 0.57 -9.58
N GLY A 507 -19.08 0.74 -9.98
CA GLY A 507 -18.12 1.64 -9.35
C GLY A 507 -17.08 0.91 -8.49
N TYR A 508 -17.47 -0.24 -7.93
CA TYR A 508 -16.59 -1.08 -7.08
C TYR A 508 -16.07 -2.32 -7.82
N LEU A 509 -16.59 -2.62 -9.00
CA LEU A 509 -16.25 -3.82 -9.77
C LEU A 509 -14.87 -3.69 -10.41
N ALA A 510 -14.03 -4.71 -10.18
CA ALA A 510 -12.69 -4.76 -10.76
C ALA A 510 -12.73 -4.94 -12.30
N PRO A 511 -11.76 -4.37 -13.03
CA PRO A 511 -11.72 -4.44 -14.50
C PRO A 511 -11.73 -5.87 -15.05
N GLU A 512 -10.94 -6.78 -14.48
CA GLU A 512 -10.84 -8.17 -14.93
C GLU A 512 -12.14 -8.97 -14.71
N TYR A 513 -12.95 -8.55 -13.73
CA TYR A 513 -14.26 -9.14 -13.48
C TYR A 513 -15.27 -8.67 -14.53
N LEU A 514 -15.23 -7.40 -14.92
CA LEU A 514 -16.06 -6.84 -15.99
C LEU A 514 -15.66 -7.39 -17.38
N GLU A 515 -14.36 -7.51 -17.64
CA GLU A 515 -13.82 -7.91 -18.95
C GLU A 515 -13.90 -9.43 -19.18
N HIS A 516 -13.66 -10.24 -18.14
CA HIS A 516 -13.48 -11.68 -18.28
C HIS A 516 -14.31 -12.52 -17.30
N GLY A 517 -15.03 -11.89 -16.37
CA GLY A 517 -15.74 -12.61 -15.31
C GLY A 517 -14.80 -13.33 -14.34
N LEU A 518 -13.56 -12.85 -14.20
CA LEU A 518 -12.56 -13.44 -13.29
C LEU A 518 -12.90 -13.10 -11.83
N VAL A 519 -13.14 -14.13 -11.03
CA VAL A 519 -13.38 -14.02 -9.58
C VAL A 519 -12.17 -14.59 -8.85
N SER A 520 -11.52 -13.73 -8.07
CA SER A 520 -10.45 -14.10 -7.13
C SER A 520 -10.57 -13.20 -5.89
N THR A 521 -9.83 -13.47 -4.83
CA THR A 521 -9.78 -12.59 -3.64
C THR A 521 -9.34 -11.16 -3.98
N LYS A 522 -8.58 -10.98 -5.08
CA LYS A 522 -8.15 -9.67 -5.60
C LYS A 522 -9.29 -8.79 -6.13
N LEU A 523 -10.46 -9.37 -6.39
CA LEU A 523 -11.69 -8.64 -6.69
C LEU A 523 -12.10 -7.75 -5.50
N ASP A 524 -12.09 -8.33 -4.29
CA ASP A 524 -12.43 -7.60 -3.07
C ASP A 524 -11.34 -6.57 -2.71
N VAL A 525 -10.07 -6.85 -3.02
CA VAL A 525 -8.96 -5.87 -2.83
C VAL A 525 -9.19 -4.61 -3.65
N TYR A 526 -9.67 -4.75 -4.89
CA TYR A 526 -10.02 -3.59 -5.73
C TYR A 526 -11.18 -2.80 -5.13
N ALA A 527 -12.26 -3.50 -4.75
CA ALA A 527 -13.42 -2.88 -4.11
C ALA A 527 -13.03 -2.18 -2.79
N PHE A 528 -12.12 -2.78 -2.02
CA PHE A 528 -11.53 -2.19 -0.82
C PHE A 528 -10.77 -0.90 -1.14
N GLY A 529 -9.96 -0.89 -2.20
CA GLY A 529 -9.28 0.33 -2.67
C GLY A 529 -10.24 1.47 -3.01
N VAL A 530 -11.40 1.15 -3.61
CA VAL A 530 -12.46 2.14 -3.88
C VAL A 530 -13.07 2.66 -2.57
N VAL A 531 -13.44 1.76 -1.64
CA VAL A 531 -13.99 2.15 -0.33
C VAL A 531 -12.99 2.98 0.48
N LEU A 532 -11.70 2.63 0.45
CA LEU A 532 -10.64 3.40 1.08
C LEU A 532 -10.56 4.81 0.51
N LEU A 533 -10.69 4.96 -0.81
CA LEU A 533 -10.73 6.26 -1.47
C LEU A 533 -11.98 7.07 -1.07
N GLU A 534 -13.15 6.44 -0.94
CA GLU A 534 -14.35 7.10 -0.41
C GLU A 534 -14.14 7.59 1.04
N ILE A 535 -13.53 6.76 1.91
CA ILE A 535 -13.27 7.10 3.32
C ILE A 535 -12.40 8.37 3.45
N VAL A 536 -11.33 8.46 2.65
CA VAL A 536 -10.38 9.58 2.76
C VAL A 536 -10.86 10.84 2.05
N THR A 537 -11.57 10.71 0.93
CA THR A 537 -12.05 11.86 0.13
C THR A 537 -13.43 12.37 0.54
N GLY A 538 -14.28 11.49 1.11
CA GLY A 538 -15.70 11.76 1.32
C GLY A 538 -16.52 11.85 0.02
N LYS A 539 -15.96 11.42 -1.11
CA LYS A 539 -16.64 11.39 -2.42
C LYS A 539 -17.27 10.03 -2.67
N GLU A 540 -18.39 10.02 -3.38
CA GLU A 540 -19.04 8.80 -3.83
C GLU A 540 -18.21 8.06 -4.89
N ALA A 541 -18.26 6.72 -4.87
CA ALA A 541 -17.57 5.88 -5.85
C ALA A 541 -17.85 6.24 -7.31
N SER A 542 -19.05 6.72 -7.66
CA SER A 542 -19.37 7.17 -9.03
C SER A 542 -18.62 8.44 -9.44
N GLU A 543 -18.41 9.37 -8.52
CA GLU A 543 -17.60 10.57 -8.77
C GLU A 543 -16.13 10.19 -8.92
N LEU A 544 -15.62 9.37 -7.99
CA LEU A 544 -14.24 8.88 -8.03
C LEU A 544 -13.94 8.10 -9.31
N LYS A 545 -14.87 7.23 -9.72
CA LYS A 545 -14.73 6.45 -10.96
C LYS A 545 -14.64 7.36 -12.18
N LYS A 546 -15.45 8.41 -12.23
CA LYS A 546 -15.39 9.40 -13.31
C LYS A 546 -14.05 10.12 -13.35
N GLU A 547 -13.52 10.54 -12.20
CA GLU A 547 -12.20 11.20 -12.13
C GLU A 547 -11.06 10.28 -12.59
N ILE A 548 -11.08 9.02 -12.17
CA ILE A 548 -10.10 8.01 -12.59
C ILE A 548 -10.21 7.74 -14.10
N ASP A 549 -11.43 7.62 -14.64
CA ASP A 549 -11.66 7.38 -16.07
C ASP A 549 -11.30 8.60 -16.93
N GLU A 550 -11.37 9.83 -16.38
CA GLU A 550 -10.89 11.07 -17.00
C GLU A 550 -9.34 11.20 -16.96
N GLY A 551 -8.65 10.25 -16.32
CA GLY A 551 -7.20 10.19 -16.24
C GLY A 551 -6.59 11.06 -15.14
N LYS A 552 -7.38 11.51 -14.15
CA LYS A 552 -6.83 12.16 -12.96
C LYS A 552 -6.02 11.15 -12.16
N ALA A 553 -4.84 11.58 -11.72
CA ALA A 553 -4.00 10.77 -10.87
C ALA A 553 -4.57 10.74 -9.43
N ILE A 554 -4.30 9.66 -8.69
CA ILE A 554 -4.87 9.45 -7.35
C ILE A 554 -4.36 10.51 -6.37
N ASP A 555 -3.12 10.99 -6.51
CA ASP A 555 -2.57 12.12 -5.75
C ASP A 555 -3.43 13.39 -5.92
N GLU A 556 -3.82 13.73 -7.14
CA GLU A 556 -4.68 14.88 -7.43
C GLU A 556 -6.06 14.75 -6.75
N ILE A 557 -6.62 13.53 -6.75
CA ILE A 557 -7.89 13.22 -6.08
C ILE A 557 -7.75 13.39 -4.55
N LEU A 558 -6.64 12.95 -3.97
CA LEU A 558 -6.39 13.00 -2.52
C LEU A 558 -6.01 14.40 -2.01
N ILE A 559 -5.28 15.20 -2.80
CA ILE A 559 -4.91 16.58 -2.45
C ILE A 559 -6.16 17.44 -2.24
N HIS A 560 -7.22 17.21 -3.02
CA HIS A 560 -8.51 17.86 -2.82
C HIS A 560 -9.24 17.40 -1.54
N GLY A 561 -8.86 16.24 -0.98
CA GLY A 561 -9.44 15.67 0.23
C GLY A 561 -8.94 16.28 1.56
N ARG A 562 -7.84 17.05 1.60
CA ARG A 562 -7.33 17.85 2.75
C ARG A 562 -7.40 17.24 4.17
N LEU A 563 -7.44 15.91 4.32
CA LEU A 563 -7.64 15.26 5.62
C LEU A 563 -6.42 14.52 6.18
N LEU A 564 -5.37 14.32 5.38
CA LEU A 564 -4.16 13.62 5.79
C LEU A 564 -2.99 14.62 5.92
N PRO A 565 -2.20 14.58 7.01
CA PRO A 565 -0.88 15.22 7.07
C PRO A 565 -0.02 14.75 5.89
N GLU A 566 0.79 15.63 5.28
CA GLU A 566 1.55 15.33 4.04
C GLU A 566 2.33 14.00 4.11
N GLY A 567 3.01 13.72 5.24
CA GLY A 567 3.75 12.48 5.44
C GLY A 567 2.88 11.20 5.54
N LEU A 568 1.61 11.32 5.93
CA LEU A 568 0.64 10.20 5.98
C LEU A 568 -0.13 10.06 4.67
N THR A 569 -0.32 11.14 3.92
CA THR A 569 -1.01 11.15 2.62
C THR A 569 -0.38 10.17 1.66
N SER A 570 0.96 10.18 1.57
CA SER A 570 1.71 9.29 0.67
C SER A 570 1.57 7.80 1.05
N PHE A 571 1.51 7.53 2.36
CA PHE A 571 0.94 6.36 3.05
C PHE A 571 -0.29 5.77 2.37
N VAL A 572 -1.37 6.52 2.52
CA VAL A 572 -2.70 6.07 2.14
C VAL A 572 -2.88 6.09 0.62
N GLU A 573 -2.32 7.09 -0.06
CA GLU A 573 -2.29 7.18 -1.51
C GLU A 573 -1.74 5.91 -2.13
N ARG A 574 -0.57 5.46 -1.66
CA ARG A 574 0.04 4.24 -2.14
C ARG A 574 -0.85 3.03 -1.96
N LEU A 575 -1.42 2.88 -0.76
CA LEU A 575 -2.30 1.76 -0.46
C LEU A 575 -3.49 1.71 -1.43
N VAL A 576 -4.08 2.88 -1.72
CA VAL A 576 -5.14 3.02 -2.72
C VAL A 576 -4.65 2.65 -4.11
N VAL A 577 -3.53 3.22 -4.57
CA VAL A 577 -2.95 2.95 -5.90
C VAL A 577 -2.66 1.46 -6.08
N ASP A 578 -2.06 0.83 -5.08
CA ASP A 578 -1.72 -0.60 -5.09
C ASP A 578 -2.98 -1.48 -5.16
N CYS A 579 -4.04 -1.13 -4.43
CA CYS A 579 -5.33 -1.84 -4.50
C CYS A 579 -6.04 -1.64 -5.85
N LEU A 580 -5.89 -0.49 -6.50
CA LEU A 580 -6.58 -0.13 -7.75
C LEU A 580 -5.80 -0.50 -9.02
N LYS A 581 -4.65 -1.19 -8.91
CA LYS A 581 -3.87 -1.66 -10.07
C LYS A 581 -4.73 -2.47 -11.04
N LYS A 582 -4.60 -2.20 -12.35
CA LYS A 582 -5.37 -2.88 -13.40
C LYS A 582 -5.10 -4.39 -13.42
N ASP A 583 -3.84 -4.78 -13.32
CA ASP A 583 -3.46 -6.18 -13.18
C ASP A 583 -3.70 -6.66 -11.74
N HIS A 584 -4.62 -7.61 -11.56
CA HIS A 584 -5.01 -8.13 -10.27
C HIS A 584 -3.88 -8.88 -9.54
N LEU A 585 -2.89 -9.41 -10.27
CA LEU A 585 -1.74 -10.11 -9.67
C LEU A 585 -0.78 -9.15 -8.94
N ASN A 586 -0.78 -7.87 -9.33
CA ASN A 586 0.08 -6.85 -8.74
C ASN A 586 -0.57 -6.11 -7.56
N ARG A 587 -1.84 -6.41 -7.24
CA ARG A 587 -2.51 -5.88 -6.05
C ARG A 587 -2.00 -6.60 -4.81
N PRO A 588 -1.93 -5.94 -3.64
CA PRO A 588 -1.55 -6.58 -2.38
C PRO A 588 -2.59 -7.60 -1.92
N SER A 589 -2.23 -8.49 -1.00
CA SER A 589 -3.20 -9.32 -0.28
C SER A 589 -3.85 -8.53 0.88
N MET A 590 -4.94 -9.04 1.45
CA MET A 590 -5.60 -8.32 2.54
C MET A 590 -4.79 -8.32 3.84
N ASP A 591 -3.94 -9.32 4.10
CA ASP A 591 -2.99 -9.30 5.20
C ASP A 591 -1.94 -8.19 5.04
N GLU A 592 -1.39 -7.98 3.83
CA GLU A 592 -0.49 -6.85 3.53
C GLU A 592 -1.17 -5.50 3.75
N ASN A 593 -2.44 -5.38 3.37
CA ASN A 593 -3.24 -4.18 3.63
C ASN A 593 -3.47 -3.95 5.14
N VAL A 594 -3.78 -5.00 5.91
CA VAL A 594 -3.93 -4.93 7.37
C VAL A 594 -2.63 -4.46 8.05
N MET A 595 -1.49 -5.02 7.65
CA MET A 595 -0.18 -4.62 8.19
C MET A 595 0.14 -3.15 7.89
N SER A 596 -0.12 -2.72 6.65
CA SER A 596 0.10 -1.34 6.21
C SER A 596 -0.79 -0.36 6.97
N LEU A 597 -2.09 -0.64 7.08
CA LEU A 597 -3.05 0.22 7.80
C LEU A 597 -2.76 0.28 9.30
N SER A 598 -2.38 -0.85 9.92
CA SER A 598 -2.03 -0.87 11.34
C SER A 598 -0.87 0.08 11.65
N LYS A 599 0.12 0.15 10.75
CA LYS A 599 1.25 1.07 10.86
C LYS A 599 0.84 2.53 10.66
N ILE A 600 0.03 2.80 9.63
CA ILE A 600 -0.48 4.16 9.36
C ILE A 600 -1.32 4.65 10.54
N LEU A 601 -2.17 3.78 11.11
CA LEU A 601 -3.01 4.12 12.27
C LEU A 601 -2.16 4.40 13.52
N ALA A 602 -1.21 3.52 13.85
CA ALA A 602 -0.32 3.73 14.99
C ALA A 602 0.50 5.04 14.86
N ALA A 603 0.93 5.36 13.65
CA ALA A 603 1.60 6.62 13.36
C ALA A 603 0.70 7.84 13.54
N THR A 604 -0.54 7.75 13.08
CA THR A 604 -1.53 8.82 13.20
C THR A 604 -1.85 9.08 14.67
N GLN A 605 -2.00 8.04 15.49
CA GLN A 605 -2.23 8.17 16.92
C GLN A 605 -1.06 8.86 17.63
N ASN A 606 0.18 8.46 17.32
CA ASN A 606 1.37 9.13 17.86
C ASN A 606 1.46 10.61 17.44
N TRP A 607 1.02 10.94 16.23
CA TRP A 607 0.96 12.31 15.72
C TRP A 607 -0.13 13.15 16.41
N GLU A 608 -1.32 12.58 16.62
CA GLU A 608 -2.39 13.25 17.36
C GLU A 608 -1.97 13.51 18.81
N GLU A 609 -1.28 12.58 19.48
CA GLU A 609 -0.77 12.75 20.84
C GLU A 609 0.33 13.82 20.99
N SER A 610 1.19 14.01 19.98
CA SER A 610 2.26 15.02 20.01
C SER A 610 1.80 16.43 19.65
N SER A 611 0.62 16.54 19.01
CA SER A 611 0.02 17.80 18.56
C SER A 611 -0.76 18.54 19.65
N TYR A 612 -1.02 17.88 20.80
CA TYR A 612 -1.62 18.45 22.01
C TYR A 612 -0.55 18.76 23.07
#